data_AF-A0A0D8L346-F1
#
_entry.id   AF-A0A0D8L346-F1
#
_cell.length_a   1.000
_cell.length_b   1.000
_cell.length_c   1.000
_cell.angle_alpha   90.00
_cell.angle_beta   90.00
_cell.angle_gamma   90.00
#
_symmetry.space_group_name_H-M   'P 1'
#
loop_
_entity.id
_entity.type
_entity.pdbx_description
1 polymer ?
#
loop_
_entity_poly.entity_id
_entity_poly.type
_entity_poly.pdbx_seq_one_letter_code
_entity_poly.pdbx_strand_id
1 'polypeptide(L)'
;MLQFDRNWRFDSPGTADADFAEVILGSIILPISGDIPPQNIIEIFKRNFSRLSGNQPSRSSTLDWAISDLRRLLVDLAEKNTALFCEAIYESIEQLKNFEQVRVDVPDWDYINRYLVKCGMTIEPPNLILSDEYLPIRVEKPVTLSDTANALIDKHLNESEIIVARGIMWLLYQPFLVIRNY
;
A
#
# COMPACT_ATOMS: atom_id res chain seq x y z
N MET A 1 15.37 1.49 -14.95
CA MET A 1 13.90 1.40 -14.80
C MET A 1 13.54 -0.07 -14.62
N LEU A 2 12.73 -0.37 -13.62
CA LEU A 2 12.41 -1.75 -13.24
C LEU A 2 11.20 -2.26 -14.05
N GLN A 3 11.17 -3.54 -14.39
CA GLN A 3 10.12 -4.16 -15.20
C GLN A 3 9.08 -4.85 -14.32
N PHE A 4 7.82 -4.47 -14.47
CA PHE A 4 6.68 -5.05 -13.76
C PHE A 4 5.37 -4.66 -14.44
N ASP A 5 4.24 -5.25 -13.99
CA ASP A 5 2.92 -4.96 -14.54
C ASP A 5 2.64 -3.44 -14.50
N ARG A 6 2.22 -2.88 -15.64
CA ARG A 6 1.95 -1.45 -15.77
C ARG A 6 0.89 -0.97 -14.78
N ASN A 7 -0.05 -1.84 -14.41
CA ASN A 7 -1.11 -1.53 -13.45
C ASN A 7 -0.56 -1.23 -12.05
N TRP A 8 0.58 -1.81 -11.67
CA TRP A 8 1.17 -1.59 -10.35
C TRP A 8 1.67 -0.16 -10.13
N ARG A 9 1.80 0.65 -11.19
CA ARG A 9 2.08 2.10 -11.07
C ARG A 9 0.90 2.89 -10.49
N PHE A 10 -0.30 2.34 -10.55
CA PHE A 10 -1.52 2.96 -10.04
C PHE A 10 -2.04 2.24 -8.80
N ASP A 11 -1.97 0.90 -8.80
CA ASP A 11 -2.46 0.05 -7.73
C ASP A 11 -1.45 -1.08 -7.47
N SER A 12 -0.59 -0.87 -6.48
CA SER A 12 0.47 -1.82 -6.13
C SER A 12 -0.09 -2.90 -5.21
N PRO A 13 0.16 -4.20 -5.49
CA PRO A 13 -0.34 -5.29 -4.66
C PRO A 13 0.34 -5.40 -3.28
N GLY A 14 1.54 -4.83 -3.15
CA GLY A 14 2.28 -4.75 -1.89
C GLY A 14 1.78 -3.62 -0.99
N THR A 15 1.98 -3.77 0.31
CA THR A 15 1.63 -2.76 1.33
C THR A 15 2.85 -2.40 2.16
N ALA A 16 3.08 -1.11 2.36
CA ALA A 16 4.15 -0.60 3.21
C ALA A 16 3.61 0.52 4.11
N ASP A 17 4.14 0.61 5.32
CA ASP A 17 3.81 1.65 6.30
C ASP A 17 5.04 2.53 6.63
N ALA A 18 4.84 3.52 7.49
CA ALA A 18 5.90 4.42 7.93
C ALA A 18 7.04 3.68 8.66
N ASP A 19 6.72 2.64 9.44
CA ASP A 19 7.72 1.84 10.16
C ASP A 19 8.62 1.08 9.20
N PHE A 20 8.05 0.51 8.14
CA PHE A 20 8.81 -0.09 7.04
C PHE A 20 9.75 0.94 6.39
N ALA A 21 9.26 2.14 6.09
CA ALA A 21 10.07 3.19 5.49
C ALA A 21 11.28 3.60 6.37
N GLU A 22 11.09 3.71 7.69
CA GLU A 22 12.18 3.97 8.64
C GLU A 22 13.21 2.83 8.69
N VAL A 23 12.75 1.58 8.65
CA VAL A 23 13.64 0.41 8.61
C VAL A 23 14.49 0.42 7.35
N ILE A 24 13.92 0.74 6.19
CA ILE A 24 14.64 0.86 4.92
C ILE A 24 15.67 1.99 4.99
N LEU A 25 15.28 3.16 5.51
CA LEU A 25 16.20 4.29 5.70
C LEU A 25 17.41 3.89 6.55
N GLY A 26 17.16 3.31 7.73
CA GLY A 26 18.22 2.96 8.68
C GLY A 26 19.07 1.75 8.31
N SER A 27 18.48 0.74 7.66
CA SER A 27 19.14 -0.56 7.43
C SER A 27 19.73 -0.72 6.03
N ILE A 28 19.26 0.07 5.07
CA ILE A 28 19.69 0.00 3.67
C ILE A 28 20.34 1.30 3.23
N ILE A 29 19.71 2.45 3.44
CA ILE A 29 20.16 3.70 2.82
C ILE A 29 21.30 4.35 3.61
N LEU A 30 21.12 4.59 4.90
CA LEU A 30 22.13 5.24 5.74
C LEU A 30 23.46 4.45 5.88
N PRO A 31 23.48 3.11 5.84
CA PRO A 31 24.72 2.35 5.86
C PRO A 31 25.53 2.43 4.55
N ILE A 32 24.97 2.93 3.45
CA ILE A 32 25.71 3.07 2.19
C ILE A 32 26.78 4.13 2.37
N SER A 33 28.02 3.75 2.08
CA SER A 33 29.20 4.62 2.18
C SER A 33 30.09 4.47 0.96
N GLY A 34 30.92 5.46 0.70
CA GLY A 34 31.88 5.42 -0.39
C GLY A 34 32.80 6.62 -0.39
N ASP A 35 33.58 6.77 -1.46
CA ASP A 35 34.51 7.88 -1.67
C ASP A 35 33.78 9.18 -2.12
N ILE A 36 32.54 9.39 -1.65
CA ILE A 36 31.73 10.59 -1.88
C ILE A 36 31.11 11.08 -0.57
N PRO A 37 30.82 12.39 -0.47
CA PRO A 37 30.13 12.93 0.70
C PRO A 37 28.80 12.20 0.96
N PRO A 38 28.49 11.81 2.22
CA PRO A 38 27.24 11.12 2.56
C PRO A 38 25.99 11.86 2.07
N GLN A 39 26.02 13.20 2.12
CA GLN A 39 24.93 14.02 1.62
C GLN A 39 24.65 13.77 0.13
N ASN A 40 25.67 13.54 -0.69
CA ASN A 40 25.47 13.27 -2.11
C ASN A 40 24.73 11.94 -2.34
N ILE A 41 25.02 10.92 -1.52
CA ILE A 41 24.30 9.64 -1.54
C ILE A 41 22.82 9.89 -1.22
N ILE A 42 22.53 10.60 -0.13
CA ILE A 42 21.16 10.92 0.29
C ILE A 42 20.41 11.75 -0.78
N GLU A 43 21.08 12.71 -1.42
CA GLU A 43 20.48 13.52 -2.48
C GLU A 43 20.15 12.72 -3.75
N ILE A 44 20.92 11.67 -4.06
CA ILE A 44 20.60 10.73 -5.14
C ILE A 44 19.27 10.02 -4.85
N PHE A 45 19.13 9.46 -3.64
CA PHE A 45 17.88 8.84 -3.22
C PHE A 45 16.73 9.84 -3.26
N LYS A 46 16.89 11.03 -2.65
CA LYS A 46 15.85 12.07 -2.66
C LYS A 46 15.36 12.42 -4.06
N ARG A 47 16.27 12.58 -5.02
CA ARG A 47 15.92 12.95 -6.38
C ARG A 47 15.06 11.88 -7.05
N ASN A 48 15.42 10.61 -6.91
CA ASN A 48 14.67 9.51 -7.51
C ASN A 48 13.31 9.31 -6.83
N PHE A 49 13.26 9.40 -5.50
CA PHE A 49 12.00 9.35 -4.74
C PHE A 49 11.08 10.52 -5.07
N SER A 50 11.60 11.75 -5.14
CA SER A 50 10.81 12.93 -5.51
C SER A 50 10.23 12.78 -6.91
N ARG A 51 11.03 12.29 -7.86
CA ARG A 51 10.61 12.10 -9.25
C ARG A 51 9.42 11.14 -9.36
N LEU A 52 9.46 10.01 -8.64
CA LEU A 52 8.39 9.01 -8.68
C LEU A 52 7.18 9.38 -7.82
N SER A 53 7.36 10.19 -6.77
CA SER A 53 6.25 10.75 -5.99
C SER A 53 5.58 11.96 -6.66
N GLY A 54 6.05 12.41 -7.83
CA GLY A 54 5.56 13.61 -8.52
C GLY A 54 5.99 14.94 -7.88
N ASN A 55 6.96 14.92 -6.97
CA ASN A 55 7.51 16.11 -6.33
C ASN A 55 8.72 16.65 -7.11
N GLN A 56 8.94 17.97 -7.03
CA GLN A 56 10.16 18.55 -7.57
C GLN A 56 11.34 18.29 -6.63
N PRO A 57 12.47 17.77 -7.15
CA PRO A 57 13.65 17.55 -6.33
C PRO A 57 14.29 18.89 -5.97
N SER A 58 14.50 19.13 -4.68
CA SER A 58 15.29 20.24 -4.16
C SER A 58 16.47 19.70 -3.36
N ARG A 59 17.65 20.31 -3.56
CA ARG A 59 18.85 19.98 -2.80
C ARG A 59 18.76 20.63 -1.42
N SER A 60 19.03 19.86 -0.37
CA SER A 60 19.07 20.37 0.99
C SER A 60 20.40 21.08 1.27
N SER A 61 20.37 22.03 2.21
CA SER A 61 21.55 22.79 2.62
C SER A 61 22.52 21.99 3.48
N THR A 62 22.03 20.98 4.21
CA THR A 62 22.84 20.11 5.08
C THR A 62 22.43 18.65 4.95
N LEU A 63 23.29 17.75 5.45
CA LEU A 63 23.00 16.32 5.53
C LEU A 63 21.75 16.03 6.37
N ASP A 64 21.60 16.66 7.53
CA ASP A 64 20.44 16.42 8.41
C ASP A 64 19.12 16.82 7.75
N TRP A 65 19.11 17.95 7.04
CA TRP A 65 17.96 18.35 6.22
C TRP A 65 17.71 17.35 5.09
N ALA A 66 18.77 16.86 4.43
CA ALA A 66 18.63 15.84 3.38
C ALA A 66 18.02 14.54 3.93
N ILE A 67 18.45 14.08 5.10
CA ILE A 67 17.92 12.88 5.74
C ILE A 67 16.45 13.09 6.12
N SER A 68 16.11 14.25 6.71
CA SER A 68 14.73 14.59 7.08
C SER A 68 13.81 14.65 5.86
N ASP A 69 14.26 15.30 4.78
CA ASP A 69 13.50 15.38 3.53
C ASP A 69 13.32 14.01 2.88
N LEU A 70 14.38 13.18 2.86
CA LEU A 70 14.32 11.82 2.33
C LEU A 70 13.34 10.97 3.13
N ARG A 71 13.40 11.04 4.46
CA ARG A 71 12.48 10.34 5.36
C ARG A 71 11.02 10.63 4.99
N ARG A 72 10.66 11.91 4.83
CA ARG A 72 9.31 12.31 4.44
C ARG A 72 8.91 11.72 3.09
N LEU A 73 9.82 11.71 2.11
CA LEU A 73 9.56 11.14 0.79
C LEU A 73 9.41 9.62 0.82
N LEU A 74 10.18 8.93 1.66
CA LEU A 74 10.09 7.48 1.84
C LEU A 74 8.72 7.09 2.38
N VAL A 75 8.28 7.72 3.47
CA VAL A 75 6.96 7.47 4.07
C VAL A 75 5.84 7.76 3.07
N ASP A 76 5.87 8.93 2.42
CA ASP A 76 4.85 9.33 1.46
C ASP A 76 4.74 8.36 0.27
N LEU A 77 5.86 7.89 -0.27
CA LEU A 77 5.84 6.96 -1.40
C LEU A 77 5.50 5.52 -0.97
N ALA A 78 5.94 5.09 0.21
CA ALA A 78 5.63 3.77 0.75
C ALA A 78 4.12 3.57 0.93
N GLU A 79 3.45 4.57 1.52
CA GLU A 79 1.99 4.55 1.75
C GLU A 79 1.19 4.66 0.46
N LYS A 80 1.70 5.38 -0.55
CA LYS A 80 0.99 5.59 -1.82
C LYS A 80 1.15 4.44 -2.80
N ASN A 81 2.38 3.95 -2.99
CA ASN A 81 2.67 2.94 -4.00
C ASN A 81 4.00 2.21 -3.73
N THR A 82 3.89 0.98 -3.22
CA THR A 82 5.04 0.13 -2.91
C THR A 82 5.86 -0.29 -4.13
N ALA A 83 5.26 -0.47 -5.30
CA ALA A 83 5.99 -0.80 -6.53
C ALA A 83 6.89 0.36 -6.98
N LEU A 84 6.37 1.59 -6.95
CA LEU A 84 7.15 2.79 -7.24
C LEU A 84 8.23 3.05 -6.17
N PHE A 85 7.94 2.71 -4.91
CA PHE A 85 8.93 2.74 -3.84
C PHE A 85 10.12 1.80 -4.14
N CYS A 86 9.85 0.55 -4.55
CA CYS A 86 10.89 -0.40 -4.93
C CYS A 86 11.66 0.05 -6.18
N GLU A 87 10.97 0.63 -7.16
CA GLU A 87 11.59 1.22 -8.35
C GLU A 87 12.54 2.37 -7.97
N ALA A 88 12.15 3.25 -7.04
CA ALA A 88 12.98 4.35 -6.56
C ALA A 88 14.28 3.86 -5.91
N ILE A 89 14.20 2.78 -5.11
CA ILE A 89 15.38 2.13 -4.51
C ILE A 89 16.27 1.58 -5.61
N TYR A 90 15.70 0.80 -6.54
CA TYR A 90 16.45 0.19 -7.63
C TYR A 90 17.23 1.24 -8.42
N GLU A 91 16.57 2.32 -8.83
CA GLU A 91 17.21 3.38 -9.62
C GLU A 91 18.29 4.14 -8.86
N SER A 92 18.11 4.34 -7.56
CA SER A 92 19.11 5.00 -6.71
C SER A 92 20.36 4.13 -6.55
N ILE A 93 20.17 2.83 -6.34
CA ILE A 93 21.24 1.84 -6.21
C ILE A 93 22.00 1.67 -7.53
N GLU A 94 21.29 1.54 -8.65
CA GLU A 94 21.93 1.47 -9.98
C GLU A 94 22.68 2.75 -10.32
N GLN A 95 22.12 3.91 -9.96
CA GLN A 95 22.81 5.19 -10.16
C GLN A 95 24.11 5.26 -9.34
N LEU A 96 24.12 4.73 -8.12
CA LEU A 96 25.32 4.67 -7.28
C LEU A 96 26.37 3.69 -7.86
N LYS A 97 25.93 2.54 -8.37
CA LYS A 97 26.82 1.54 -9.02
C LYS A 97 27.47 2.06 -10.31
N ASN A 98 26.78 2.93 -11.05
CA ASN A 98 27.26 3.48 -12.32
C ASN A 98 28.28 4.63 -12.17
N PHE A 99 28.69 5.00 -10.95
CA PHE A 99 29.80 5.93 -10.77
C PHE A 99 31.14 5.22 -11.05
N GLU A 100 31.58 5.23 -12.32
CA GLU A 100 32.84 4.58 -12.74
C GLU A 100 34.10 5.13 -12.03
N GLN A 101 34.03 6.36 -11.50
CA GLN A 101 35.19 7.07 -10.94
C GLN A 101 35.27 7.02 -9.41
N VAL A 102 34.21 6.56 -8.73
CA VAL A 102 34.10 6.62 -7.28
C VAL A 102 33.61 5.28 -6.77
N ARG A 103 34.34 4.70 -5.82
CA ARG A 103 33.89 3.49 -5.16
C ARG A 103 32.78 3.82 -4.17
N VAL A 104 31.61 3.22 -4.35
CA VAL A 104 30.51 3.24 -3.39
C VAL A 104 30.20 1.78 -3.02
N ASP A 105 30.24 1.48 -1.73
CA ASP A 105 29.89 0.17 -1.21
C ASP A 105 28.36 0.11 -1.05
N VAL A 106 27.73 -0.71 -1.88
CA VAL A 106 26.28 -0.81 -2.01
C VAL A 106 25.86 -2.24 -1.64
N PRO A 107 24.80 -2.44 -0.83
CA PRO A 107 24.36 -3.78 -0.47
C PRO A 107 23.87 -4.58 -1.68
N ASP A 108 24.08 -5.89 -1.63
CA ASP A 108 23.57 -6.82 -2.63
C ASP A 108 22.04 -6.91 -2.62
N TRP A 109 21.46 -7.33 -3.74
CA TRP A 109 20.00 -7.47 -3.86
C TRP A 109 19.43 -8.47 -2.86
N ASP A 110 20.16 -9.55 -2.54
CA ASP A 110 19.77 -10.49 -1.49
C ASP A 110 19.63 -9.80 -0.13
N TYR A 111 20.54 -8.88 0.20
CA TYR A 111 20.47 -8.12 1.45
C TYR A 111 19.24 -7.20 1.46
N ILE A 112 19.01 -6.48 0.36
CA ILE A 112 17.89 -5.54 0.20
C ILE A 112 16.55 -6.28 0.26
N ASN A 113 16.43 -7.41 -0.44
CA ASN A 113 15.20 -8.19 -0.55
C ASN A 113 14.75 -8.77 0.80
N ARG A 114 15.67 -9.07 1.74
CA ARG A 114 15.28 -9.45 3.12
C ARG A 114 14.41 -8.42 3.83
N TYR A 115 14.50 -7.15 3.44
CA TYR A 115 13.63 -6.10 3.94
C TYR A 115 12.40 -5.92 3.07
N LEU A 116 12.54 -5.92 1.74
CA LEU A 116 11.43 -5.70 0.80
C LEU A 116 10.37 -6.80 0.83
N VAL A 117 10.73 -8.05 1.17
CA VAL A 117 9.74 -9.14 1.32
C VAL A 117 8.62 -8.76 2.29
N LYS A 118 8.91 -7.92 3.31
CA LYS A 118 7.90 -7.45 4.28
C LYS A 118 6.80 -6.59 3.65
N CYS A 119 7.09 -5.90 2.54
CA CYS A 119 6.09 -5.15 1.79
C CYS A 119 5.49 -5.97 0.63
N GLY A 120 5.81 -7.26 0.56
CA GLY A 120 5.30 -8.21 -0.44
C GLY A 120 5.99 -8.15 -1.79
N MET A 121 7.12 -7.47 -1.90
CA MET A 121 7.83 -7.24 -3.17
C MET A 121 9.28 -7.69 -3.09
N THR A 122 9.80 -8.25 -4.18
CA THR A 122 11.20 -8.66 -4.30
C THR A 122 11.77 -8.12 -5.62
N ILE A 123 12.97 -7.54 -5.55
CA ILE A 123 13.68 -7.00 -6.72
C ILE A 123 14.60 -8.10 -7.26
N GLU A 124 14.29 -8.60 -8.46
CA GLU A 124 15.13 -9.53 -9.22
C GLU A 124 15.51 -8.86 -10.54
N PRO A 125 16.56 -8.01 -10.57
CA PRO A 125 16.83 -7.16 -11.72
C PRO A 125 16.91 -7.98 -13.03
N PRO A 126 16.20 -7.54 -14.09
CA PRO A 126 15.53 -6.25 -14.25
C PRO A 126 14.06 -6.22 -13.78
N ASN A 127 13.55 -7.26 -13.12
CA ASN A 127 12.13 -7.44 -12.80
C ASN A 127 11.81 -7.13 -11.33
N LEU A 128 10.58 -6.65 -11.09
CA LEU A 128 9.96 -6.66 -9.75
C LEU A 128 8.95 -7.80 -9.72
N ILE A 129 9.06 -8.67 -8.72
CA ILE A 129 8.15 -9.80 -8.53
C ILE A 129 7.42 -9.67 -7.19
N LEU A 130 6.22 -10.25 -7.14
CA LEU A 130 5.52 -10.47 -5.88
C LEU A 130 6.25 -11.54 -5.07
N SER A 131 6.41 -11.30 -3.77
CA SER A 131 7.05 -12.27 -2.89
C SER A 131 6.03 -13.34 -2.49
N ASP A 132 6.39 -14.61 -2.60
CA ASP A 132 5.52 -15.75 -2.25
C ASP A 132 5.11 -15.76 -0.76
N GLU A 133 5.85 -15.05 0.10
CA GLU A 133 5.55 -14.90 1.53
C GLU A 133 4.48 -13.83 1.84
N TYR A 134 3.89 -13.18 0.82
CA TYR A 134 2.81 -12.23 1.01
C TYR A 134 1.43 -12.90 0.92
N LEU A 135 0.91 -13.32 2.07
CA LEU A 135 -0.54 -13.42 2.26
C LEU A 135 -1.03 -12.02 2.65
N PRO A 136 -1.66 -11.23 1.75
CA PRO A 136 -2.39 -10.06 2.19
C PRO A 136 -3.43 -10.55 3.19
N ILE A 137 -3.26 -10.19 4.47
CA ILE A 137 -4.32 -10.42 5.44
C ILE A 137 -5.44 -9.50 4.99
N ARG A 138 -6.41 -10.05 4.27
CA ARG A 138 -7.62 -9.36 3.88
C ARG A 138 -8.32 -9.00 5.18
N VAL A 139 -8.09 -7.78 5.67
CA VAL A 139 -8.86 -7.24 6.77
C VAL A 139 -10.29 -7.19 6.25
N GLU A 140 -11.09 -8.17 6.65
CA GLU A 140 -12.54 -8.09 6.46
C GLU A 140 -12.96 -6.76 7.07
N LYS A 141 -13.51 -5.86 6.26
CA LYS A 141 -14.03 -4.59 6.77
C LYS A 141 -14.89 -4.92 7.98
N PRO A 142 -14.54 -4.46 9.19
CA PRO A 142 -15.37 -4.73 10.35
C PRO A 142 -16.76 -4.19 10.02
N VAL A 143 -17.78 -5.02 10.20
CA VAL A 143 -19.18 -4.63 10.02
C VAL A 143 -19.38 -3.38 10.87
N THR A 144 -19.69 -2.25 10.23
CA THR A 144 -19.85 -1.00 10.97
C THR A 144 -21.14 -1.06 11.77
N LEU A 145 -21.23 -0.29 12.87
CA LEU A 145 -22.47 -0.18 13.64
C LEU A 145 -23.67 0.19 12.74
N SER A 146 -23.40 1.03 11.72
CA SER A 146 -24.37 1.42 10.70
C SER A 146 -24.83 0.25 9.83
N ASP A 147 -23.93 -0.65 9.45
CA ASP A 147 -24.28 -1.85 8.66
C ASP A 147 -25.16 -2.82 9.48
N THR A 148 -24.85 -3.02 10.78
CA THR A 148 -25.72 -3.79 11.69
C THR A 148 -27.08 -3.13 11.91
N ALA A 149 -27.14 -1.79 12.01
CA ALA A 149 -28.39 -1.07 12.20
C ALA A 149 -29.31 -1.19 10.99
N ASN A 150 -28.76 -1.05 9.77
CA ASN A 150 -29.51 -1.19 8.53
C ASN A 150 -30.06 -2.62 8.36
N ALA A 151 -29.25 -3.65 8.61
CA ALA A 151 -29.69 -5.04 8.54
C ALA A 151 -30.83 -5.35 9.54
N LEU A 152 -30.80 -4.73 10.73
CA LEU A 152 -31.86 -4.89 11.72
C LEU A 152 -33.16 -4.18 11.29
N ILE A 153 -33.05 -2.97 10.71
CA ILE A 153 -34.17 -2.21 10.15
C ILE A 153 -34.85 -3.02 9.04
N ASP A 154 -34.07 -3.53 8.08
CA ASP A 154 -34.59 -4.31 6.95
C ASP A 154 -35.30 -5.59 7.40
N LYS A 155 -34.75 -6.27 8.42
CA LYS A 155 -35.39 -7.46 9.00
C LYS A 155 -36.75 -7.12 9.60
N HIS A 156 -36.85 -6.05 10.39
CA HIS A 156 -38.11 -5.67 11.04
C HIS A 156 -39.15 -5.12 10.06
N LEU A 157 -38.71 -4.43 9.00
CA LEU A 157 -39.58 -4.01 7.91
C LEU A 157 -40.17 -5.21 7.17
N ASN A 158 -39.35 -6.20 6.82
CA ASN A 158 -39.81 -7.40 6.14
C ASN A 158 -40.76 -8.25 7.02
N GLU A 159 -40.46 -8.38 8.32
CA GLU A 159 -41.37 -9.02 9.29
C GLU A 159 -42.72 -8.29 9.37
N SER A 160 -42.71 -6.96 9.36
CA SER A 160 -43.93 -6.14 9.37
C SER A 160 -44.75 -6.32 8.08
N GLU A 161 -44.10 -6.34 6.92
CA GLU A 161 -44.74 -6.58 5.63
C GLU A 161 -45.42 -7.96 5.58
N ILE A 162 -44.77 -9.00 6.10
CA ILE A 162 -45.35 -10.35 6.18
C ILE A 162 -46.57 -10.39 7.11
N ILE A 163 -46.52 -9.71 8.26
CA ILE A 163 -47.64 -9.66 9.22
C ILE A 163 -48.82 -8.88 8.63
N VAL A 164 -48.56 -7.75 7.96
CA VAL A 164 -49.58 -6.95 7.28
C VAL A 164 -50.20 -7.73 6.12
N ALA A 165 -49.39 -8.37 5.28
CA ALA A 165 -49.88 -9.20 4.18
C ALA A 165 -50.74 -10.36 4.68
N ARG A 166 -50.34 -11.01 5.78
CA ARG A 166 -51.15 -12.05 6.44
C ARG A 166 -52.47 -11.48 6.98
N GLY A 167 -52.44 -10.32 7.65
CA GLY A 167 -53.65 -9.67 8.16
C GLY A 167 -54.64 -9.29 7.06
N ILE A 168 -54.15 -8.76 5.94
CA ILE A 168 -54.97 -8.42 4.76
C ILE A 168 -55.59 -9.69 4.16
N MET A 169 -54.84 -10.77 4.05
CA MET A 169 -55.36 -12.07 3.58
C MET A 169 -56.46 -12.62 4.50
N TRP A 170 -56.31 -12.52 5.83
CA TRP A 170 -57.37 -12.91 6.77
C TRP A 170 -58.66 -12.09 6.62
N LEU A 171 -58.55 -10.78 6.38
CA LEU A 171 -59.70 -9.90 6.19
C LEU A 171 -60.43 -10.15 4.86
N LEU A 172 -59.72 -10.56 3.81
CA LEU A 172 -60.32 -10.92 2.52
C LEU A 172 -61.05 -12.28 2.54
N TYR A 173 -60.73 -13.18 3.48
CA TYR A 173 -61.41 -14.48 3.64
C TYR A 173 -62.62 -14.45 4.58
N GLN A 174 -62.82 -13.38 5.37
CA GLN A 174 -63.96 -13.22 6.27
C GLN A 174 -65.35 -13.24 5.58
N PRO A 175 -65.58 -12.68 4.37
CA PRO A 175 -66.91 -12.75 3.75
C PRO A 175 -67.25 -14.11 3.11
N PHE A 176 -66.30 -15.05 2.97
CA PHE A 176 -66.57 -16.36 2.34
C PHE A 176 -66.93 -17.48 3.31
N LEU A 177 -66.75 -17.29 4.61
CA LEU A 177 -67.03 -18.32 5.63
C LEU A 177 -68.45 -18.24 6.24
N VAL A 178 -69.28 -17.27 5.84
CA VAL A 178 -70.63 -17.07 6.39
C VAL A 178 -71.76 -17.64 5.50
N ILE A 179 -71.50 -18.14 4.28
CA ILE A 179 -72.57 -18.64 3.37
C ILE A 179 -72.45 -20.13 3.07
N ARG A 180 -72.23 -20.97 4.09
CA ARG A 180 -72.37 -22.42 3.93
C ARG A 180 -72.82 -23.12 5.20
N ASN A 181 -73.99 -22.70 5.69
CA ASN A 181 -74.88 -23.52 6.51
C ASN A 181 -76.24 -22.83 6.49
N TYR A 182 -77.12 -23.27 5.58
CA TYR A 182 -78.58 -23.46 5.69
C TYR A 182 -79.12 -23.77 4.29
#